data_AF-A0A6G1ZWM6-F1
#
_entry.id   AF-A0A6G1ZWM6-F1
#
_cell.length_a   1.000
_cell.length_b   1.000
_cell.length_c   1.000
_cell.angle_alpha   90.00
_cell.angle_beta   90.00
_cell.angle_gamma   90.00
#
_symmetry.space_group_name_H-M   'P 1'
#
loop_
_entity.id
_entity.type
_entity.pdbx_description
1 polymer ?
#
loop_
_entity_poly.entity_id
_entity_poly.type
_entity_poly.pdbx_seq_one_letter_code
_entity_poly.pdbx_strand_id
1 'polypeptide(L)'
;MIFVTVGTHEQPFNRLVEYIDKLKEKGKIEEEVIIQTGYSTYQPQYCEWKKLYPYQEMVKLVEEARIVITHGGARDIIGSTKKTYDK
;
A
#
# COMPACT_ATOMS: atom_id res chain seq x y z
N MET A 1 -1.55 -5.96 10.14
CA MET A 1 -0.98 -5.83 8.79
C MET A 1 -1.06 -4.37 8.36
N ILE A 2 0.00 -3.88 7.71
CA ILE A 2 0.09 -2.54 7.11
C ILE A 2 -0.01 -2.70 5.59
N PHE A 3 -0.97 -2.00 4.97
CA PHE A 3 -1.09 -1.95 3.52
C PHE A 3 -0.56 -0.61 2.98
N VAL A 4 0.34 -0.66 2.02
CA VAL A 4 0.95 0.52 1.39
C VAL A 4 0.57 0.57 -0.08
N THR A 5 0.07 1.71 -0.56
CA THR A 5 -0.29 1.89 -1.97
C THR A 5 0.15 3.24 -2.52
N VAL A 6 0.75 3.23 -3.71
CA VAL A 6 1.10 4.44 -4.46
C VAL A 6 0.08 4.79 -5.55
N GLY A 7 -1.10 4.16 -5.51
CA GLY A 7 -2.15 4.32 -6.51
C GLY A 7 -1.79 3.67 -7.86
N THR A 8 -2.41 4.17 -8.93
CA THR A 8 -2.25 3.65 -10.30
C THR A 8 -1.67 4.68 -11.27
N HIS A 9 -1.25 5.85 -10.77
CA HIS A 9 -0.58 6.84 -11.62
C HIS A 9 0.81 6.35 -12.01
N GLU A 10 1.22 6.63 -13.25
CA GLU A 10 2.45 6.09 -13.83
C GLU A 10 3.73 6.75 -13.32
N GLN A 11 3.61 7.79 -12.48
CA GLN A 11 4.78 8.40 -11.85
C GLN A 11 5.33 7.48 -10.75
N PRO A 12 6.60 7.06 -10.84
CA PRO A 12 7.19 6.18 -9.83
C PRO A 12 7.30 6.90 -8.50
N PHE A 13 7.06 6.17 -7.40
CA PHE A 13 7.21 6.70 -6.04
C PHE A 13 8.16 5.84 -5.20
N ASN A 14 9.34 5.57 -5.76
CA ASN A 14 10.38 4.74 -5.15
C ASN A 14 10.70 5.16 -3.71
N ARG A 15 10.74 6.46 -3.42
CA ARG A 15 11.06 6.97 -2.06
C ARG A 15 10.15 6.33 -0.99
N LEU A 16 8.85 6.18 -1.26
CA LEU A 16 7.92 5.63 -0.27
C LEU A 16 8.17 4.13 -0.12
N VAL A 17 8.24 3.42 -1.25
CA VAL A 17 8.44 1.97 -1.28
C VAL A 17 9.75 1.58 -0.59
N GLU A 18 10.86 2.24 -0.95
CA GLU A 18 12.19 2.04 -0.35
C GLU A 18 12.21 2.33 1.14
N TYR A 19 11.54 3.41 1.56
CA TYR A 19 11.57 3.82 2.95
C TYR A 19 10.86 2.79 3.84
N ILE A 20 9.71 2.29 3.41
CA ILE A 20 8.98 1.24 4.13
C ILE A 20 9.79 -0.06 4.17
N ASP A 21 10.39 -0.48 3.05
CA ASP A 21 11.18 -1.71 3.00
C ASP A 21 12.40 -1.64 3.92
N LYS A 22 13.09 -0.49 3.96
CA LYS A 22 14.21 -0.23 4.90
C LYS A 22 13.77 -0.20 6.37
N LEU A 23 12.55 0.23 6.67
CA LEU A 23 12.03 0.18 8.04
C LEU A 23 11.72 -1.27 8.45
N LYS A 24 11.25 -2.09 7.52
CA LYS A 24 11.02 -3.53 7.74
C LYS A 24 12.34 -4.27 7.93
N GLU A 25 13.34 -4.02 7.08
CA GLU A 25 14.72 -4.52 7.20
C GLU A 25 15.31 -4.23 8.59
N LYS A 26 15.15 -3.00 9.10
CA LYS A 26 15.71 -2.57 10.38
C LYS A 26 14.94 -3.04 11.62
N GLY A 27 13.89 -3.86 11.44
CA GLY A 27 13.03 -4.30 12.53
C GLY A 27 12.26 -3.16 13.21
N LYS A 28 12.12 -1.99 12.56
CA LYS A 28 11.31 -0.88 13.08
C LYS A 28 9.82 -1.10 12.87
N ILE A 29 9.47 -1.94 11.90
CA ILE A 29 8.12 -2.43 11.64
C ILE A 29 8.13 -3.94 11.81
N GLU A 30 7.57 -4.42 12.92
CA GLU A 30 7.48 -5.86 13.19
C GLU A 30 6.27 -6.49 12.48
N GLU A 31 5.23 -5.71 12.23
CA GLU A 31 4.01 -6.14 11.52
C GLU A 31 4.28 -6.54 10.07
N GLU A 32 3.45 -7.44 9.55
CA GLU A 32 3.37 -7.74 8.13
C GLU A 32 3.08 -6.49 7.30
N VAL A 33 3.80 -6.33 6.19
CA VAL A 33 3.68 -5.19 5.27
C VAL A 33 3.43 -5.72 3.85
N ILE A 34 2.34 -5.26 3.25
CA ILE A 34 1.95 -5.56 1.88
C ILE A 34 1.99 -4.26 1.07
N ILE A 35 2.71 -4.23 -0.06
CA ILE A 35 2.94 -3.03 -0.87
C ILE A 35 2.40 -3.18 -2.29
N GLN A 36 1.52 -2.27 -2.70
CA GLN A 36 1.23 -2.00 -4.11
C GLN A 36 2.24 -0.98 -4.64
N THR A 37 3.21 -1.42 -5.45
CA THR A 37 4.31 -0.58 -5.92
C THR A 37 3.97 0.31 -7.12
N GLY A 38 2.84 0.04 -7.78
CA GLY A 38 2.41 0.76 -8.98
C GLY A 38 3.47 0.68 -10.09
N TYR A 39 3.92 1.84 -10.51
CA TYR A 39 4.95 2.02 -11.54
C TYR A 39 6.33 2.35 -10.95
N SER A 40 6.51 2.17 -9.64
CA SER A 40 7.81 2.29 -8.98
C SER A 40 8.79 1.25 -9.54
N THR A 41 10.06 1.62 -9.69
CA THR A 41 11.12 0.75 -10.22
C THR A 41 11.87 0.00 -9.13
N TYR A 42 11.77 0.47 -7.88
CA TYR A 42 12.32 -0.24 -6.73
C TYR A 42 11.48 -1.48 -6.40
N GLN A 43 12.16 -2.62 -6.19
CA GLN A 43 11.55 -3.89 -5.80
C GLN A 43 11.83 -4.16 -4.32
N PRO A 44 10.80 -4.18 -3.45
CA PRO A 44 10.96 -4.56 -2.06
C PRO A 44 11.58 -5.94 -1.89
N GLN A 45 12.45 -6.08 -0.89
CA GLN A 45 13.12 -7.34 -0.52
C GLN A 45 12.61 -7.91 0.81
N TYR A 46 12.04 -7.07 1.68
CA TYR A 46 11.63 -7.44 3.04
C TYR A 46 10.12 -7.36 3.26
N CYS A 47 9.37 -6.83 2.29
CA CYS A 47 7.91 -6.72 2.30
C CYS A 47 7.30 -7.57 1.17
N GLU A 48 6.08 -8.06 1.39
CA GLU A 48 5.29 -8.64 0.30
C GLU A 48 4.83 -7.53 -0.65
N TRP A 49 4.83 -7.79 -1.95
CA TRP A 49 4.44 -6.76 -2.92
C TRP A 49 3.90 -7.29 -4.24
N LYS A 50 3.09 -6.46 -4.89
CA LYS A 50 2.72 -6.57 -6.31
C LYS A 50 2.74 -5.19 -6.94
N LYS A 51 2.90 -5.12 -8.27
CA LYS A 51 2.77 -3.84 -8.98
C LYS A 51 1.36 -3.27 -8.82
N LEU A 52 0.35 -4.07 -9.09
CA LEU A 52 -1.05 -3.70 -8.98
C LEU A 52 -1.83 -4.87 -8.40
N TYR A 53 -2.81 -4.56 -7.54
CA TYR A 53 -3.80 -5.51 -7.06
C TYR A 53 -5.12 -5.30 -7.83
N PRO A 54 -5.83 -6.38 -8.19
CA PRO A 54 -7.22 -6.27 -8.65
C PRO A 54 -8.05 -5.51 -7.62
N TYR A 55 -9.03 -4.74 -8.08
CA TYR A 55 -9.83 -3.86 -7.21
C TYR A 55 -10.42 -4.59 -5.99
N GLN A 56 -10.99 -5.78 -6.18
CA GLN A 56 -11.53 -6.58 -5.08
C GLN A 56 -10.48 -7.03 -4.06
N GLU A 57 -9.26 -7.35 -4.51
CA GLU A 57 -8.15 -7.72 -3.62
C GLU A 57 -7.66 -6.49 -2.87
N MET A 58 -7.56 -5.35 -3.54
CA MET A 58 -7.20 -4.08 -2.91
C MET A 58 -8.21 -3.66 -1.83
N VAL A 59 -9.52 -3.81 -2.07
CA VAL A 59 -10.55 -3.55 -1.05
C VAL A 59 -10.37 -4.45 0.17
N LYS A 60 -10.11 -5.75 -0.02
CA LYS A 60 -9.84 -6.68 1.09
C LYS A 60 -8.59 -6.30 1.88
N LEU A 61 -7.51 -5.95 1.19
CA LEU A 61 -6.27 -5.49 1.84
C LEU A 61 -6.49 -4.21 2.65
N VAL A 62 -7.32 -3.28 2.14
CA VAL A 62 -7.72 -2.07 2.88
C VAL A 62 -8.58 -2.42 4.10
N GLU A 63 -9.50 -3.38 3.99
CA GLU A 63 -10.37 -3.82 5.09
C GLU A 63 -9.62 -4.56 6.20
N GLU A 64 -8.64 -5.39 5.83
CA GLU A 64 -7.80 -6.19 6.75
C GLU A 64 -6.65 -5.37 7.35
N ALA A 65 -6.26 -4.27 6.70
CA ALA A 65 -5.17 -3.42 7.17
C ALA A 65 -5.53 -2.69 8.48
N ARG A 66 -4.61 -2.76 9.44
CA ARG A 66 -4.64 -1.93 10.65
C ARG A 66 -4.27 -0.48 10.31
N ILE A 67 -3.34 -0.31 9.38
CA ILE A 67 -2.87 0.98 8.87
C ILE A 67 -2.81 0.89 7.35
N VAL A 68 -3.39 1.88 6.68
CA VAL A 68 -3.22 2.11 5.25
C VAL A 68 -2.34 3.32 5.04
N ILE A 69 -1.23 3.16 4.30
CA ILE A 69 -0.34 4.24 3.88
C ILE A 69 -0.59 4.48 2.39
N THR A 70 -1.02 5.68 2.04
CA THR A 70 -1.25 6.09 0.64
C THR A 70 -0.46 7.35 0.29
N HIS A 71 -0.10 7.49 -0.99
CA HIS A 71 0.46 8.73 -1.55
C HIS A 71 -0.53 9.91 -1.59
N GLY A 72 -1.80 9.71 -1.22
CA GLY A 72 -2.79 10.78 -1.11
C GLY A 72 -3.59 11.05 -2.38
N GLY A 73 -3.65 10.10 -3.32
CA GLY A 73 -4.58 10.19 -4.45
C GLY A 73 -6.04 10.16 -3.97
N ALA A 74 -6.91 11.01 -4.52
CA ALA A 74 -8.31 11.14 -4.09
C ALA A 74 -9.10 9.83 -4.06
N ARG A 75 -8.76 8.86 -4.93
CA ARG A 75 -9.41 7.53 -4.99
C ARG A 75 -8.98 6.61 -3.84
N ASP A 76 -7.75 6.73 -3.38
CA ASP A 76 -7.21 5.92 -2.27
C ASP A 76 -7.85 6.33 -0.93
N ILE A 77 -8.17 7.62 -0.79
CA ILE A 77 -8.90 8.18 0.37
C ILE A 77 -10.35 7.67 0.41
N ILE A 78 -11.03 7.57 -0.74
CA ILE A 78 -12.42 7.11 -0.81
C ILE A 78 -12.52 5.60 -0.51
N GLY A 79 -11.59 4.78 -1.02
CA GLY A 79 -11.56 3.34 -0.72
C GLY A 79 -11.31 3.03 0.76
N SER A 80 -10.53 3.86 1.46
CA SER A 80 -10.23 3.71 2.89
C SER A 80 -11.30 4.30 3.82
N THR A 81 -12.17 5.20 3.33
CA THR A 81 -13.21 5.87 4.15
C THR A 81 -14.63 5.44 3.85
N LYS A 82 -14.89 4.70 2.76
CA LYS A 82 -16.21 4.11 2.45
C LYS A 82 -16.53 2.94 3.39
N LYS A 83 -16.86 3.24 4.64
CA LYS A 83 -17.47 2.28 5.59
C LYS A 83 -18.96 2.54 5.89
N THR A 84 -19.63 3.51 5.25
CA THR A 84 -20.96 3.94 5.77
C THR A 84 -22.08 4.29 4.78
N TYR A 85 -22.00 4.03 3.47
CA TYR A 85 -23.08 4.46 2.54
C TYR A 85 -23.45 3.46 1.44
N ASP A 86 -23.60 2.17 1.79
CA ASP A 86 -24.34 1.23 0.94
C ASP A 86 -25.16 0.27 1.84
N LYS A 87 -26.07 0.84 2.64
CA LYS A 87 -27.24 0.14 3.20
C LYS A 87 -28.50 0.75 2.59
#